data_AF-A0A8J4GCP3-F1
#
_entry.id   AF-A0A8J4GCP3-F1
#
_cell.length_a   1.000
_cell.length_b   1.000
_cell.length_c   1.000
_cell.angle_alpha   90.00
_cell.angle_beta   90.00
_cell.angle_gamma   90.00
#
_symmetry.space_group_name_H-M   'P 1'
#
loop_
_entity.id
_entity.type
_entity.pdbx_description
1 polymer ?
#
loop_
_entity_poly.entity_id
_entity_poly.type
_entity_poly.pdbx_seq_one_letter_code
_entity_poly.pdbx_strand_id
1 'polypeptide(L)'
;FFEDEISKVRRRELRLSFWNAMMKVINVACVFCVPPMTAFAIFINYEFNKDRLVSSVAFTTLSLFNILRFPLVVLPKALRAVSEAHASLQRLEAYLLEDAPTNNTGAGGSKNTVLPGVHIENAVFHHPSNPNWHLHVPRFDVRPGQVVAVVGRIGAGKSSLIQAILGNMIKEHGATQVGGRVSYVPQNP
;
A
#
# COMPACT_ATOMS: atom_id res chain seq x y z
N PHE A 1 -2.18 -6.34 33.49
CA PHE A 1 -0.95 -6.52 32.68
C PHE A 1 -1.03 -5.74 31.38
N PHE A 2 -1.90 -6.12 30.44
CA PHE A 2 -2.08 -5.40 29.16
C PHE A 2 -2.49 -3.92 29.32
N GLU A 3 -3.30 -3.61 30.32
CA GLU A 3 -3.70 -2.22 30.61
C GLU A 3 -2.52 -1.30 30.95
N ASP A 4 -1.54 -1.80 31.72
CA ASP A 4 -0.36 -1.01 32.10
C ASP A 4 0.61 -0.84 30.93
N GLU A 5 0.77 -1.87 30.09
CA GLU A 5 1.52 -1.79 28.83
C GLU A 5 0.92 -0.73 27.88
N ILE A 6 -0.40 -0.78 27.66
CA ILE A 6 -1.12 0.18 26.81
C ILE A 6 -0.99 1.60 27.38
N SER A 7 -1.11 1.74 28.70
CA SER A 7 -0.97 3.04 29.38
C SER A 7 0.44 3.61 29.25
N LYS A 8 1.49 2.78 29.32
CA LYS A 8 2.88 3.19 29.09
C LYS A 8 3.11 3.67 27.66
N VAL A 9 2.63 2.92 26.66
CA VAL A 9 2.71 3.31 25.24
C VAL A 9 1.96 4.63 25.00
N ARG A 10 0.75 4.77 25.55
CA ARG A 10 -0.07 5.97 25.41
C ARG A 10 0.58 7.21 26.00
N ARG A 11 1.22 7.12 27.17
CA ARG A 11 1.97 8.24 27.77
C ARG A 11 3.12 8.70 26.86
N ARG A 12 3.82 7.75 26.22
CA ARG A 12 4.90 8.07 25.27
C ARG A 12 4.37 8.77 24.03
N GLU A 13 3.27 8.27 23.46
CA GLU A 13 2.57 8.87 22.31
C GLU A 13 2.12 10.30 22.60
N LEU A 14 1.47 10.54 23.74
CA LEU A 14 1.01 11.87 24.15
C LEU A 14 2.18 12.83 24.34
N ARG A 15 3.30 12.38 24.91
CA ARG A 15 4.50 13.22 25.06
C ARG A 15 5.08 13.62 23.71
N LEU A 16 5.16 12.69 22.76
CA LEU A 16 5.61 12.96 21.40
C LEU A 16 4.65 13.90 20.66
N SER A 17 3.34 13.70 20.81
CA SER A 17 2.31 14.55 20.23
C SER A 17 2.38 15.98 20.77
N PHE A 18 2.58 16.13 22.09
CA PHE A 18 2.75 17.44 22.72
C PHE A 18 4.00 18.17 22.20
N TRP A 19 5.15 17.48 22.10
CA TRP A 19 6.35 18.06 21.52
C TRP A 19 6.17 18.46 20.06
N ASN A 20 5.51 17.63 19.26
CA ASN A 20 5.19 17.95 17.87
C ASN A 20 4.27 19.19 17.78
N ALA A 21 3.24 19.28 18.62
CA ALA A 21 2.37 20.44 18.71
C ALA A 21 3.15 21.70 19.11
N MET A 22 4.03 21.61 20.10
CA MET A 22 4.89 22.72 20.53
C MET A 22 5.79 23.20 19.41
N MET A 23 6.47 22.29 18.69
CA MET A 23 7.29 22.63 17.53
C MET A 23 6.48 23.31 16.42
N LYS A 24 5.22 22.88 16.22
CA LYS A 24 4.30 23.50 15.26
C LYS A 24 3.94 24.93 15.65
N VAL A 25 3.65 25.18 16.94
CA VAL A 25 3.34 26.51 17.45
C VAL A 25 4.55 27.44 17.31
N ILE A 26 5.75 26.96 17.66
CA ILE A 26 6.99 27.72 17.51
C ILE A 26 7.22 28.09 16.03
N ASN A 27 7.07 27.13 15.12
CA ASN A 27 7.23 27.37 13.68
C ASN A 27 6.27 28.45 13.18
N VAL A 28 4.98 28.35 13.55
CA VAL A 28 3.98 29.37 13.19
C VAL A 28 4.35 30.73 13.79
N ALA A 29 4.73 30.79 15.07
CA ALA A 29 5.14 32.04 15.70
C ALA A 29 6.34 32.68 14.98
N CYS A 30 7.38 31.91 14.63
CA CYS A 30 8.52 32.40 13.85
C CYS A 30 8.08 32.98 12.50
N VAL A 31 7.19 32.31 11.78
CA VAL A 31 6.67 32.76 10.49
C VAL A 31 5.96 34.13 10.59
N PHE A 32 5.25 34.40 11.69
CA PHE A 32 4.58 35.67 11.90
C PHE A 32 5.52 36.77 12.40
N CYS A 33 6.52 36.45 13.22
CA CYS A 33 7.45 37.42 13.80
C CYS A 33 8.61 37.83 12.87
N VAL A 34 9.11 36.91 12.03
CA VAL A 34 10.28 37.17 11.18
C VAL A 34 10.07 38.34 10.21
N PRO A 35 8.96 38.44 9.43
CA PRO A 35 8.82 39.50 8.44
C PRO A 35 8.76 40.93 9.02
N PRO A 36 8.01 41.20 10.11
CA PRO A 36 8.09 42.49 10.81
C PRO A 36 9.51 42.79 11.30
N MET A 37 10.19 41.82 11.92
CA MET A 37 11.58 42.00 12.39
C MET A 37 12.54 42.31 11.23
N THR A 38 12.40 41.64 10.09
CA THR A 38 13.18 41.91 8.88
C THR A 38 12.87 43.30 8.32
N ALA A 39 11.61 43.72 8.27
CA ALA A 39 11.22 45.06 7.82
C ALA A 39 11.81 46.14 8.72
N PHE A 40 11.75 45.97 10.06
CA PHE A 40 12.40 46.88 11.01
C PHE A 40 13.91 46.96 10.78
N ALA A 41 14.59 45.83 10.61
CA ALA A 41 16.03 45.81 10.37
C ALA A 41 16.42 46.52 9.05
N ILE A 42 15.62 46.35 7.99
CA ILE A 42 15.82 47.02 6.70
C ILE A 42 15.62 48.54 6.84
N PHE A 43 14.55 48.99 7.51
CA PHE A 43 14.30 50.42 7.69
C PHE A 43 15.33 51.10 8.58
N ILE A 44 15.79 50.44 9.66
CA ILE A 44 16.89 50.95 10.49
C ILE A 44 18.15 51.13 9.64
N ASN A 45 18.56 50.10 8.88
CA ASN A 45 19.73 50.20 8.01
C ASN A 45 19.58 51.28 6.93
N TYR A 46 18.37 51.49 6.42
CA TYR A 46 18.12 52.49 5.39
C TYR A 46 18.19 53.91 5.94
N GLU A 47 17.66 54.18 7.13
CA GLU A 47 17.76 55.49 7.81
C GLU A 47 19.21 55.84 8.17
N PHE A 48 20.02 54.85 8.57
CA PHE A 48 21.45 55.06 8.86
C PHE A 48 22.29 55.38 7.61
N ASN A 49 21.91 54.89 6.43
CA ASN A 49 22.69 55.05 5.18
C ASN A 49 22.16 56.14 4.24
N LYS A 50 20.89 56.53 4.36
CA LYS A 50 20.25 57.57 3.55
C LYS A 50 19.39 58.44 4.47
N ASP A 51 19.64 59.74 4.48
CA ASP A 51 19.03 60.73 5.40
C ASP A 51 17.49 60.89 5.32
N ARG A 52 16.78 60.04 4.56
CA ARG A 52 15.32 60.09 4.51
C ARG A 52 14.66 58.81 4.02
N LEU A 53 13.95 58.12 4.91
CA LEU A 53 12.92 57.16 4.52
C LEU A 53 11.69 57.86 3.91
N VAL A 54 11.33 57.50 2.68
CA VAL A 54 10.05 57.92 2.09
C VAL A 54 8.96 56.93 2.50
N SER A 55 7.88 57.45 3.08
CA SER A 55 6.75 56.67 3.59
C SER A 55 6.15 55.70 2.56
N SER A 56 6.08 56.09 1.29
CA SER A 56 5.56 55.24 0.21
C SER A 56 6.39 53.96 0.00
N VAL A 57 7.72 54.05 0.12
CA VAL A 57 8.62 52.89 0.00
C VAL A 57 8.47 51.95 1.19
N ALA A 58 8.29 52.50 2.40
CA ALA A 58 8.08 51.71 3.61
C ALA A 58 6.78 50.90 3.55
N PHE A 59 5.65 51.54 3.21
CA PHE A 59 4.35 50.87 3.11
C PHE A 59 4.32 49.83 1.99
N THR A 60 4.90 50.14 0.82
CA THR A 60 4.97 49.19 -0.30
C THR A 60 5.80 47.95 0.08
N THR A 61 6.93 48.16 0.74
CA THR A 61 7.83 47.07 1.19
C THR A 61 7.15 46.18 2.24
N LEU A 62 6.44 46.76 3.22
CA LEU A 62 5.70 46.01 4.24
C LEU A 62 4.59 45.15 3.61
N SER A 63 3.88 45.69 2.62
CA SER A 63 2.86 44.95 1.86
C SER A 63 3.45 43.77 1.09
N LEU A 64 4.58 43.95 0.41
CA LEU A 64 5.27 42.87 -0.31
C LEU A 64 5.72 41.74 0.63
N PHE A 65 6.26 42.08 1.82
CA PHE A 65 6.63 41.08 2.83
C PHE A 65 5.42 40.29 3.37
N ASN A 66 4.28 40.95 3.55
CA ASN A 66 3.05 40.28 3.99
C ASN A 66 2.52 39.30 2.94
N ILE A 67 2.59 39.65 1.65
CA ILE A 67 2.19 38.75 0.55
C ILE A 67 3.13 37.54 0.46
N LEU A 68 4.44 37.75 0.61
CA LEU A 68 5.45 36.68 0.50
C LEU A 68 5.39 35.65 1.64
N ARG A 69 4.77 36.00 2.79
CA ARG A 69 4.67 35.09 3.95
C ARG A 69 3.96 33.79 3.61
N PHE A 70 2.86 33.85 2.87
CA PHE A 70 2.07 32.65 2.57
C PHE A 70 2.82 31.64 1.68
N PRO A 71 3.42 32.05 0.54
CA PRO A 71 4.26 31.17 -0.27
C PRO A 71 5.39 30.49 0.51
N LEU A 72 6.07 31.23 1.39
CA LEU A 72 7.18 30.69 2.21
C LEU A 72 6.73 29.58 3.18
N VAL A 73 5.48 29.63 3.65
CA VAL A 73 4.90 28.60 4.53
C VAL A 73 4.41 27.38 3.75
N VAL A 74 3.84 27.61 2.57
CA VAL A 74 3.26 26.55 1.75
C VAL A 74 4.33 25.77 0.99
N LEU A 75 5.40 26.42 0.56
CA LEU A 75 6.45 25.80 -0.25
C LEU A 75 7.07 24.53 0.39
N PRO A 76 7.50 24.53 1.68
CA PRO A 76 8.02 23.32 2.30
C PRO A 76 6.97 22.21 2.45
N LYS A 77 5.69 22.60 2.67
CA LYS A 77 4.58 21.64 2.76
C LYS A 77 4.32 20.98 1.40
N ALA A 78 4.37 21.75 0.33
CA ALA A 78 4.24 21.25 -1.03
C ALA A 78 5.37 20.26 -1.37
N LEU A 79 6.62 20.59 -1.03
CA LEU A 79 7.76 19.69 -1.22
C LEU A 79 7.58 18.36 -0.47
N ARG A 80 7.10 18.43 0.78
CA ARG A 80 6.76 17.23 1.55
C ARG A 80 5.64 16.42 0.89
N ALA A 81 4.57 17.07 0.46
CA ALA A 81 3.44 16.41 -0.18
C ALA A 81 3.85 15.70 -1.49
N VAL A 82 4.74 16.30 -2.27
CA VAL A 82 5.31 15.68 -3.48
C VAL A 82 6.14 14.44 -3.13
N SER A 83 6.97 14.50 -2.08
CA SER A 83 7.74 13.33 -1.62
C SER A 83 6.84 12.19 -1.15
N GLU A 84 5.81 12.50 -0.36
CA GLU A 84 4.82 11.51 0.10
C GLU A 84 4.03 10.92 -1.08
N ALA A 85 3.63 11.75 -2.05
CA ALA A 85 2.94 11.31 -3.26
C ALA A 85 3.82 10.38 -4.11
N HIS A 86 5.10 10.71 -4.28
CA HIS A 86 6.05 9.87 -5.01
C HIS A 86 6.18 8.47 -4.40
N ALA A 87 6.40 8.38 -3.09
CA ALA A 87 6.46 7.10 -2.38
C ALA A 87 5.14 6.33 -2.41
N SER A 88 3.99 7.02 -2.46
CA SER A 88 2.68 6.37 -2.62
C SER A 88 2.48 5.81 -4.03
N LEU A 89 2.87 6.57 -5.06
CA LEU A 89 2.77 6.15 -6.46
C LEU A 89 3.65 4.92 -6.72
N GLN A 90 4.88 4.90 -6.17
CA GLN A 90 5.76 3.75 -6.30
C GLN A 90 5.15 2.45 -5.73
N ARG A 91 4.40 2.54 -4.62
CA ARG A 91 3.71 1.38 -4.04
C ARG A 91 2.51 0.93 -4.88
N LEU A 92 1.77 1.88 -5.45
CA LEU A 92 0.67 1.57 -6.37
C LEU A 92 1.18 0.93 -7.66
N GLU A 93 2.25 1.45 -8.22
CA GLU A 93 2.91 0.89 -9.40
C GLU A 93 3.37 -0.54 -9.16
N ALA A 94 4.05 -0.81 -8.05
CA ALA A 94 4.50 -2.15 -7.70
C ALA A 94 3.34 -3.17 -7.59
N TYR A 95 2.19 -2.76 -7.05
CA TYR A 95 1.01 -3.62 -6.95
C TYR A 95 0.28 -3.81 -8.28
N LEU A 96 0.14 -2.73 -9.06
CA LEU A 96 -0.57 -2.80 -10.35
C LEU A 96 0.23 -3.54 -11.44
N LEU A 97 1.56 -3.56 -11.31
CA LEU A 97 2.46 -4.31 -12.20
C LEU A 97 2.77 -5.73 -11.69
N GLU A 98 2.23 -6.13 -10.54
CA GLU A 98 2.36 -7.51 -10.06
C GLU A 98 1.64 -8.46 -11.04
N ASP A 99 2.32 -9.53 -11.45
CA ASP A 99 1.76 -10.50 -12.38
C ASP A 99 0.47 -11.11 -11.78
N ALA A 100 -0.63 -11.01 -12.53
CA ALA A 100 -1.85 -11.70 -12.15
C ALA A 100 -1.57 -13.21 -12.06
N PRO A 101 -2.07 -13.92 -11.03
CA PRO A 101 -1.92 -15.36 -10.97
C PRO A 101 -2.46 -15.95 -12.27
N THR A 102 -1.59 -16.59 -13.04
CA THR A 102 -1.96 -17.24 -14.28
C THR A 102 -2.97 -18.32 -13.94
N ASN A 103 -4.26 -18.00 -14.15
CA ASN A 103 -5.33 -18.98 -14.16
C ASN A 103 -5.07 -19.92 -15.34
N ASN A 104 -4.15 -20.85 -15.18
CA ASN A 104 -3.87 -21.96 -16.10
C ASN A 104 -5.00 -23.01 -16.07
N THR A 105 -6.21 -22.62 -15.67
CA THR A 105 -7.44 -23.29 -16.06
C THR A 105 -7.79 -22.78 -17.45
N GLY A 106 -7.31 -23.49 -18.47
CA GLY A 106 -7.53 -23.17 -19.87
C GLY A 106 -9.00 -22.86 -20.18
N ALA A 107 -9.35 -21.58 -20.20
CA ALA A 107 -10.52 -21.03 -20.86
C ALA A 107 -10.18 -20.72 -22.33
N GLY A 108 -9.47 -21.65 -23.00
CA GLY A 108 -9.37 -21.70 -24.45
C GLY A 108 -10.50 -22.56 -24.96
N GLY A 109 -11.56 -21.94 -25.47
CA GLY A 109 -12.75 -22.63 -25.94
C GLY A 109 -12.46 -23.66 -27.04
N SER A 110 -12.45 -24.94 -26.69
CA SER A 110 -12.73 -26.01 -27.64
C SER A 110 -14.22 -26.33 -27.59
N LYS A 111 -14.96 -25.77 -28.55
CA LYS A 111 -16.32 -26.20 -28.88
C LYS A 111 -16.24 -27.59 -29.50
N ASN A 112 -16.17 -28.65 -28.68
CA ASN A 112 -16.85 -29.92 -28.93
C ASN A 112 -16.59 -30.98 -27.86
N THR A 113 -17.68 -31.70 -27.56
CA THR A 113 -17.77 -33.08 -27.05
C THR A 113 -17.26 -33.38 -25.64
N VAL A 114 -18.24 -33.57 -24.73
CA VAL A 114 -18.17 -34.09 -23.35
C VAL A 114 -17.55 -33.11 -22.34
N LEU A 115 -18.35 -32.69 -21.36
CA LEU A 115 -17.88 -31.94 -20.20
C LEU A 115 -16.86 -32.81 -19.45
N PRO A 116 -15.55 -32.48 -19.47
CA PRO A 116 -14.59 -33.24 -18.68
C PRO A 116 -14.94 -33.02 -17.21
N GLY A 117 -14.81 -34.07 -16.38
CA GLY A 117 -14.81 -33.87 -14.94
C GLY A 117 -13.50 -33.22 -14.49
N VAL A 118 -12.88 -33.74 -13.43
CA VAL A 118 -11.54 -33.29 -13.01
C VAL A 118 -10.52 -34.33 -13.48
N HIS A 119 -9.55 -33.89 -14.29
CA HIS A 119 -8.45 -34.72 -14.76
C HIS A 119 -7.12 -34.04 -14.44
N ILE A 120 -6.26 -34.71 -13.68
CA ILE A 120 -4.92 -34.26 -13.31
C ILE A 120 -3.95 -35.40 -13.59
N GLU A 121 -2.89 -35.13 -14.35
CA GLU A 121 -1.88 -36.11 -14.71
C GLU A 121 -0.47 -35.55 -14.50
N ASN A 122 0.31 -36.24 -13.68
CA ASN A 122 1.70 -35.94 -13.31
C ASN A 122 1.92 -34.46 -12.99
N ALA A 123 1.02 -33.86 -12.21
CA ALA A 123 1.04 -32.44 -11.93
C ALA A 123 1.73 -32.11 -10.61
N VAL A 124 2.49 -31.02 -10.63
CA VAL A 124 3.16 -30.46 -9.44
C VAL A 124 2.70 -29.02 -9.26
N PHE A 125 2.23 -28.71 -8.06
CA PHE A 125 1.73 -27.38 -7.71
C PHE A 125 2.43 -26.84 -6.48
N HIS A 126 2.63 -25.53 -6.41
CA HIS A 126 3.03 -24.85 -5.17
C HIS A 126 2.07 -23.70 -4.86
N HIS A 127 2.03 -23.32 -3.58
CA HIS A 127 1.22 -22.18 -3.15
C HIS A 127 2.04 -20.88 -3.37
N PRO A 128 1.44 -19.79 -3.88
CA PRO A 128 2.16 -18.53 -4.09
C PRO A 128 2.92 -18.03 -2.85
N SER A 129 2.32 -18.18 -1.67
CA SER A 129 2.93 -17.80 -0.39
C SER A 129 4.01 -18.75 0.15
N ASN A 130 4.14 -19.97 -0.39
CA ASN A 130 5.11 -20.95 0.10
C ASN A 130 5.68 -21.77 -1.07
N PRO A 131 6.72 -21.24 -1.75
CA PRO A 131 7.31 -21.88 -2.93
C PRO A 131 8.08 -23.15 -2.61
N ASN A 132 8.47 -23.38 -1.35
CA ASN A 132 9.26 -24.56 -0.96
C ASN A 132 8.40 -25.83 -0.79
N TRP A 133 7.08 -25.69 -0.71
CA TRP A 133 6.16 -26.80 -0.52
C TRP A 133 5.45 -27.13 -1.83
N HIS A 134 5.62 -28.37 -2.30
CA HIS A 134 5.03 -28.84 -3.54
C HIS A 134 3.98 -29.93 -3.26
N LEU A 135 2.82 -29.77 -3.87
CA LEU A 135 1.79 -30.78 -3.98
C LEU A 135 2.05 -31.62 -5.23
N HIS A 136 2.42 -32.87 -5.03
CA HIS A 136 2.59 -33.84 -6.11
C HIS A 136 1.29 -34.63 -6.30
N VAL A 137 0.71 -34.54 -7.49
CA VAL A 137 -0.50 -35.28 -7.87
C VAL A 137 -0.18 -36.16 -9.09
N PRO A 138 0.21 -37.43 -8.89
CA PRO A 138 0.56 -38.32 -10.00
C PRO A 138 -0.61 -38.56 -10.95
N ARG A 139 -1.80 -38.82 -10.41
CA ARG A 139 -3.02 -39.01 -11.19
C ARG A 139 -4.26 -38.78 -10.34
N PHE A 140 -5.19 -37.98 -10.81
CA PHE A 140 -6.48 -37.77 -10.17
C PHE A 140 -7.58 -37.59 -11.22
N ASP A 141 -8.52 -38.53 -11.25
CA ASP A 141 -9.57 -38.65 -12.26
C ASP A 141 -10.94 -38.70 -11.59
N VAL A 142 -11.81 -37.74 -11.89
CA VAL A 142 -13.21 -37.72 -11.45
C VAL A 142 -14.08 -37.54 -12.68
N ARG A 143 -14.99 -38.49 -12.91
CA ARG A 143 -15.97 -38.44 -14.02
C ARG A 143 -17.22 -37.68 -13.58
N PRO A 144 -17.96 -37.06 -14.53
CA PRO A 144 -19.26 -36.48 -14.24
C PRO A 144 -20.21 -37.48 -13.54
N GLY A 145 -20.89 -37.02 -12.49
CA GLY A 145 -21.82 -37.85 -11.70
C GLY A 145 -21.18 -38.67 -10.57
N GLN A 146 -19.85 -38.64 -10.42
CA GLN A 146 -19.18 -39.33 -9.30
C GLN A 146 -19.17 -38.47 -8.03
N VAL A 147 -19.42 -39.12 -6.88
CA VAL A 147 -19.21 -38.54 -5.55
C VAL A 147 -17.89 -39.10 -5.01
N VAL A 148 -16.93 -38.21 -4.77
CA VAL A 148 -15.58 -38.58 -4.33
C VAL A 148 -15.28 -37.90 -2.99
N ALA A 149 -14.75 -38.68 -2.04
CA ALA A 149 -14.26 -38.17 -0.76
C ALA A 149 -12.74 -38.28 -0.69
N VAL A 150 -12.06 -37.20 -0.30
CA VAL A 150 -10.60 -37.16 -0.10
C VAL A 150 -10.30 -37.19 1.39
N VAL A 151 -9.62 -38.23 1.86
CA VAL A 151 -9.29 -38.45 3.27
C VAL A 151 -7.78 -38.58 3.48
N GLY A 152 -7.30 -38.20 4.65
CA GLY A 152 -5.87 -38.27 4.99
C GLY A 152 -5.51 -37.44 6.21
N ARG A 153 -4.28 -37.58 6.71
CA ARG A 153 -3.76 -36.88 7.90
C ARG A 153 -3.82 -35.35 7.76
N ILE A 154 -3.79 -34.63 8.89
CA ILE A 154 -3.63 -33.17 8.90
C ILE A 154 -2.31 -32.82 8.19
N GLY A 155 -2.34 -31.82 7.31
CA GLY A 155 -1.17 -31.44 6.50
C GLY A 155 -0.90 -32.28 5.25
N ALA A 156 -1.71 -33.31 4.95
CA ALA A 156 -1.53 -34.15 3.76
C ALA A 156 -1.86 -33.45 2.41
N GLY A 157 -2.12 -32.14 2.40
CA GLY A 157 -2.40 -31.39 1.17
C GLY A 157 -3.85 -31.46 0.64
N LYS A 158 -4.82 -31.93 1.44
CA LYS A 158 -6.24 -32.04 1.01
C LYS A 158 -6.85 -30.69 0.58
N SER A 159 -6.71 -29.67 1.43
CA SER A 159 -7.18 -28.32 1.12
C SER A 159 -6.42 -27.73 -0.07
N SER A 160 -5.12 -28.02 -0.18
CA SER A 160 -4.29 -27.63 -1.32
C SER A 160 -4.75 -28.29 -2.62
N LEU A 161 -5.13 -29.58 -2.60
CA LEU A 161 -5.70 -30.26 -3.77
C LEU A 161 -6.97 -29.56 -4.27
N ILE A 162 -7.85 -29.14 -3.34
CA ILE A 162 -9.05 -28.36 -3.70
C ILE A 162 -8.65 -27.01 -4.30
N GLN A 163 -7.67 -26.32 -3.72
CA GLN A 163 -7.16 -25.05 -4.27
C GLN A 163 -6.53 -25.23 -5.67
N ALA A 164 -5.85 -26.35 -5.92
CA ALA A 164 -5.30 -26.69 -7.24
C ALA A 164 -6.40 -26.91 -8.27
N ILE A 165 -7.49 -27.61 -7.91
CA ILE A 165 -8.67 -27.79 -8.77
C ILE A 165 -9.37 -26.46 -9.07
N LEU A 166 -9.38 -25.53 -8.10
CA LEU A 166 -9.93 -24.19 -8.29
C LEU A 166 -9.05 -23.26 -9.15
N GLY A 167 -7.80 -23.63 -9.41
CA GLY A 167 -6.83 -22.79 -10.13
C GLY A 167 -6.11 -21.77 -9.25
N ASN A 168 -6.22 -21.88 -7.91
CA ASN A 168 -5.57 -20.96 -6.97
C ASN A 168 -4.13 -21.37 -6.60
N MET A 169 -3.60 -22.44 -7.20
CA MET A 169 -2.21 -22.86 -7.05
C MET A 169 -1.46 -22.70 -8.37
N ILE A 170 -0.16 -22.39 -8.28
CA ILE A 170 0.70 -22.28 -9.46
C ILE A 170 1.11 -23.69 -9.87
N LYS A 171 0.85 -24.04 -11.12
CA LYS A 171 1.25 -25.32 -11.72
C LYS A 171 2.62 -25.18 -12.37
N GLU A 172 3.58 -25.99 -11.94
CA GLU A 172 4.94 -26.03 -12.52
C GLU A 172 5.01 -27.01 -13.71
N HIS A 173 4.46 -28.21 -13.51
CA HIS A 173 4.52 -29.31 -14.47
C HIS A 173 3.18 -30.07 -14.53
N GLY A 174 2.98 -30.82 -15.61
CA GLY A 174 1.84 -31.73 -15.79
C GLY A 174 0.60 -31.13 -16.46
N ALA A 175 -0.40 -32.00 -16.65
CA ALA A 175 -1.66 -31.67 -17.30
C ALA A 175 -2.79 -31.57 -16.28
N THR A 176 -3.65 -30.56 -16.46
CA THR A 176 -4.79 -30.26 -15.59
C THR A 176 -5.96 -29.80 -16.43
N GLN A 177 -7.09 -30.49 -16.30
CA GLN A 177 -8.33 -30.14 -16.99
C GLN A 177 -9.48 -30.20 -15.98
N VAL A 178 -10.23 -29.10 -15.88
CA VAL A 178 -11.41 -28.97 -15.04
C VAL A 178 -12.53 -28.48 -15.94
N GLY A 179 -13.59 -29.29 -16.09
CA GLY A 179 -14.75 -28.91 -16.89
C GLY A 179 -15.93 -28.40 -16.08
N GLY A 180 -16.75 -27.59 -16.73
CA GLY A 180 -17.98 -27.05 -16.15
C GLY A 180 -17.75 -25.87 -15.20
N ARG A 181 -18.80 -25.56 -14.42
CA ARG A 181 -18.74 -24.54 -13.37
C ARG A 181 -18.38 -25.20 -12.04
N VAL A 182 -17.51 -24.56 -11.27
CA VAL A 182 -17.07 -25.04 -9.95
C VAL A 182 -17.77 -24.23 -8.85
N SER A 183 -18.20 -24.89 -7.78
CA SER A 183 -18.69 -24.25 -6.56
C SER A 183 -17.79 -24.66 -5.39
N TYR A 184 -17.45 -23.72 -4.53
CA TYR A 184 -16.53 -23.93 -3.40
C TYR A 184 -17.18 -23.48 -2.10
N VAL A 185 -17.03 -24.30 -1.05
CA VAL A 185 -17.43 -23.97 0.32
C VAL A 185 -16.16 -23.94 1.17
N PRO A 186 -15.77 -22.79 1.74
CA PRO A 186 -14.58 -22.68 2.55
C PRO A 186 -14.74 -23.38 3.90
N GLN A 187 -13.62 -23.77 4.50
CA GLN A 187 -13.61 -24.40 5.83
C GLN A 187 -14.05 -23.42 6.93
N ASN A 188 -13.67 -22.15 6.78
CA ASN A 188 -14.13 -21.06 7.64
C ASN A 188 -15.12 -20.21 6.83
N PRO A 189 -16.38 -20.11 7.26
CA PRO A 189 -17.40 -19.31 6.58
C PRO A 189 -17.12 -17.81 6.67
#